data_AF-A0A4R1RT55-F1
#
_entry.id   AF-A0A4R1RT55-F1
#
_cell.length_a   1.000
_cell.length_b   1.000
_cell.length_c   1.000
_cell.angle_alpha   90.00
_cell.angle_beta   90.00
_cell.angle_gamma   90.00
#
_symmetry.space_group_name_H-M   'P 1'
#
loop_
_entity.id
_entity.type
_entity.pdbx_description
1 polymer ?
#
loop_
_entity_poly.entity_id
_entity_poly.type
_entity_poly.pdbx_seq_one_letter_code
_entity_poly.pdbx_strand_id
1 'polypeptide(L)'
;MKESLQREWLTDILEATPSIVFLALWRSDVDLQLSGWIGAGLAAALFIAFRYFRLQFNPIMLGINTHLLIITPIIMASFYAGARELSAALVAHSYRGVLVTVFLAGCGLSFFSERGFVGIGGLSMTSRWRYSGVLLAVSAVAVIWALSFTGGDFLAVAAPMVAMFGLRRFLIARALDTNQIVGIATVGVGSVLATGPDAETV
;
A
#
# COMPACT_ATOMS: atom_id res chain seq x y z
N MET A 1 -10.24 9.86 19.21
CA MET A 1 -8.89 9.55 18.66
C MET A 1 -8.43 8.10 18.89
N LYS A 2 -8.77 7.41 20.00
CA LYS A 2 -8.34 6.00 20.21
C LYS A 2 -9.04 4.98 19.29
N GLU A 3 -10.35 5.15 19.05
CA GLU A 3 -11.10 4.21 18.21
C GLU A 3 -10.67 4.21 16.73
N SER A 4 -10.25 5.36 16.18
CA SER A 4 -9.80 5.46 14.79
C SER A 4 -8.48 4.74 14.55
N LEU A 5 -7.53 4.86 15.49
CA LEU A 5 -6.23 4.18 15.42
C LEU A 5 -6.37 2.66 15.59
N GLN A 6 -7.26 2.21 16.48
CA GLN A 6 -7.53 0.77 16.64
C GLN A 6 -8.13 0.16 15.38
N ARG A 7 -9.08 0.85 14.74
CA ARG A 7 -9.69 0.38 13.48
C ARG A 7 -8.67 0.31 12.34
N GLU A 8 -7.81 1.31 12.23
CA GLU A 8 -6.75 1.35 11.21
C GLU A 8 -5.74 0.21 11.40
N TRP A 9 -5.29 -0.01 12.64
CA TRP A 9 -4.39 -1.13 12.97
C TRP A 9 -5.03 -2.50 12.69
N LEU A 10 -6.31 -2.68 13.03
CA LEU A 10 -7.02 -3.93 12.79
C LEU A 10 -7.22 -4.19 11.28
N THR A 11 -7.44 -3.12 10.50
CA THR A 11 -7.52 -3.19 9.03
C THR A 11 -6.17 -3.57 8.43
N ASP A 12 -5.07 -2.95 8.88
CA ASP A 12 -3.71 -3.28 8.42
C ASP A 12 -3.37 -4.76 8.68
N ILE A 13 -3.76 -5.32 9.84
CA ILE A 13 -3.55 -6.74 10.16
C ILE A 13 -4.40 -7.64 9.26
N LEU A 14 -5.67 -7.29 9.07
CA LEU A 14 -6.54 -8.05 8.18
C LEU A 14 -5.95 -8.07 6.77
N GLU A 15 -5.47 -6.94 6.26
CA GLU A 15 -4.82 -6.84 4.94
C GLU A 15 -3.54 -7.67 4.83
N ALA A 16 -2.82 -7.88 5.93
CA ALA A 16 -1.64 -8.74 5.97
C ALA A 16 -1.97 -10.23 6.05
N THR A 17 -3.20 -10.58 6.42
CA THR A 17 -3.59 -11.97 6.69
C THR A 17 -3.34 -12.91 5.51
N PRO A 18 -3.70 -12.59 4.24
CA PRO A 18 -3.45 -13.51 3.12
C PRO A 18 -1.96 -13.83 2.94
N SER A 19 -1.11 -12.80 3.09
CA SER A 19 0.34 -12.94 2.94
C SER A 19 0.97 -13.71 4.11
N ILE A 20 0.52 -13.44 5.35
CA ILE A 20 0.99 -14.16 6.55
C ILE A 20 0.60 -15.63 6.49
N VAL A 21 -0.67 -15.93 6.15
CA VAL A 21 -1.16 -17.31 6.04
C VAL A 21 -0.42 -18.06 4.94
N PHE A 22 -0.26 -17.45 3.75
CA PHE A 22 0.54 -18.03 2.67
C PHE A 22 1.95 -18.39 3.14
N LEU A 23 2.64 -17.44 3.80
CA LEU A 23 4.02 -17.63 4.24
C LEU A 23 4.12 -18.68 5.35
N ALA A 24 3.16 -18.72 6.28
CA ALA A 24 3.11 -19.69 7.37
C ALA A 24 2.88 -21.12 6.84
N LEU A 25 1.96 -21.30 5.89
CA LEU A 25 1.71 -22.58 5.24
C LEU A 25 2.93 -23.05 4.46
N TRP A 26 3.51 -22.16 3.65
CA TRP A 26 4.71 -22.47 2.89
C TRP A 26 5.90 -22.85 3.78
N ARG A 27 6.05 -22.18 4.93
CA ARG A 27 7.12 -22.49 5.90
C ARG A 27 6.90 -23.82 6.65
N SER A 28 5.68 -24.32 6.67
CA SER A 28 5.30 -25.57 7.34
C SER A 28 5.39 -26.80 6.41
N ASP A 29 6.13 -26.67 5.29
CA ASP A 29 6.29 -27.70 4.26
C ASP A 29 4.97 -28.17 3.62
N VAL A 30 3.92 -27.34 3.68
CA VAL A 30 2.68 -27.56 2.92
C VAL A 30 2.97 -27.34 1.44
N ASP A 31 2.32 -28.14 0.58
CA ASP A 31 2.43 -28.01 -0.88
C ASP A 31 2.28 -26.54 -1.32
N LEU A 32 3.21 -26.09 -2.15
CA LEU A 32 3.28 -24.71 -2.64
C LEU A 32 2.02 -24.35 -3.42
N GLN A 33 1.43 -25.31 -4.14
CA GLN A 33 0.19 -25.07 -4.90
C GLN A 33 -0.98 -24.80 -3.96
N LEU A 34 -1.16 -25.67 -2.95
CA LEU A 34 -2.21 -25.51 -1.95
C LEU A 34 -2.04 -24.21 -1.16
N SER A 35 -0.81 -23.92 -0.71
CA SER A 35 -0.49 -22.68 0.01
C SER A 35 -0.80 -21.44 -0.83
N GLY A 36 -0.42 -21.46 -2.12
CA GLY A 36 -0.70 -20.39 -3.07
C GLY A 36 -2.20 -20.17 -3.25
N TRP A 37 -2.98 -21.22 -3.48
CA TRP A 37 -4.43 -21.13 -3.64
C TRP A 37 -5.14 -20.63 -2.38
N ILE A 38 -4.72 -21.06 -1.18
CA ILE A 38 -5.27 -20.56 0.08
C ILE A 38 -4.98 -19.06 0.20
N GLY A 39 -3.73 -18.64 -0.02
CA GLY A 39 -3.37 -17.22 -0.01
C GLY A 39 -4.19 -16.41 -1.03
N ALA A 40 -4.35 -16.91 -2.26
CA ALA A 40 -5.05 -16.21 -3.33
C ALA A 40 -6.56 -16.13 -3.04
N GLY A 41 -7.15 -17.21 -2.52
CA GLY A 41 -8.53 -17.24 -2.06
C GLY A 41 -8.78 -16.25 -0.93
N LEU A 42 -7.86 -16.16 0.04
CA LEU A 42 -7.93 -15.16 1.12
C LEU A 42 -7.80 -13.73 0.58
N ALA A 43 -6.88 -13.48 -0.35
CA ALA A 43 -6.73 -12.16 -0.99
C ALA A 43 -8.00 -11.77 -1.76
N ALA A 44 -8.61 -12.71 -2.50
CA ALA A 44 -9.87 -12.49 -3.20
C ALA A 44 -11.02 -12.20 -2.23
N ALA A 45 -11.16 -13.01 -1.16
CA ALA A 45 -12.17 -12.80 -0.13
C ALA A 45 -12.01 -11.43 0.54
N LEU A 46 -10.78 -11.00 0.78
CA LEU A 46 -10.48 -9.70 1.36
C LEU A 46 -10.86 -8.56 0.40
N PHE A 47 -10.54 -8.68 -0.89
CA PHE A 47 -10.99 -7.71 -1.90
C PHE A 47 -12.51 -7.61 -1.98
N ILE A 48 -13.23 -8.74 -1.94
CA ILE A 48 -14.69 -8.76 -1.92
C ILE A 48 -15.23 -8.09 -0.65
N ALA A 49 -14.70 -8.46 0.52
CA ALA A 49 -15.14 -7.92 1.81
C ALA A 49 -14.94 -6.40 1.85
N PHE A 50 -13.76 -5.90 1.49
CA PHE A 50 -13.51 -4.46 1.50
C PHE A 50 -14.34 -3.71 0.46
N ARG A 51 -14.60 -4.31 -0.71
CA ARG A 51 -15.49 -3.73 -1.72
C ARG A 51 -16.93 -3.64 -1.22
N TYR A 52 -17.39 -4.65 -0.49
CA TYR A 52 -18.73 -4.74 0.08
C TYR A 52 -18.90 -3.77 1.25
N PHE A 53 -17.96 -3.78 2.20
CA PHE A 53 -17.97 -2.92 3.39
C PHE A 53 -17.40 -1.51 3.16
N ARG A 54 -16.97 -1.20 1.93
CA ARG A 54 -16.34 0.08 1.53
C ARG A 54 -15.16 0.48 2.45
N LEU A 55 -14.39 -0.51 2.89
CA LEU A 55 -13.21 -0.30 3.72
C LEU A 55 -12.06 0.29 2.89
N GLN A 56 -11.16 0.99 3.56
CA GLN A 56 -10.03 1.64 2.92
C GLN A 56 -8.84 0.67 2.91
N PHE A 57 -8.20 0.53 1.74
CA PHE A 57 -7.00 -0.28 1.59
C PHE A 57 -5.74 0.49 1.90
N ASN A 58 -4.78 -0.17 2.52
CA ASN A 58 -3.39 0.23 2.47
C ASN A 58 -2.85 -0.01 1.05
N PRO A 59 -2.46 1.05 0.30
CA PRO A 59 -2.06 0.93 -1.10
C PRO A 59 -0.91 -0.05 -1.36
N ILE A 60 0.01 -0.20 -0.40
CA ILE A 60 1.12 -1.15 -0.49
C ILE A 60 0.58 -2.58 -0.35
N MET A 61 -0.27 -2.83 0.65
CA MET A 61 -0.87 -4.16 0.88
C MET A 61 -1.81 -4.56 -0.25
N LEU A 62 -2.52 -3.60 -0.85
CA LEU A 62 -3.29 -3.81 -2.07
C LEU A 62 -2.40 -4.43 -3.16
N GLY A 63 -1.25 -3.82 -3.44
CA GLY A 63 -0.30 -4.31 -4.44
C GLY A 63 0.25 -5.71 -4.14
N ILE A 64 0.50 -6.02 -2.87
CA ILE A 64 0.94 -7.35 -2.42
C ILE A 64 -0.16 -8.39 -2.63
N ASN A 65 -1.37 -8.10 -2.16
CA ASN A 65 -2.50 -9.02 -2.29
C ASN A 65 -2.91 -9.20 -3.75
N THR A 66 -2.79 -8.14 -4.57
CA THR A 66 -2.99 -8.22 -6.03
C THR A 66 -1.92 -9.08 -6.68
N HIS A 67 -0.64 -8.97 -6.27
CA HIS A 67 0.41 -9.89 -6.75
C HIS A 67 0.01 -11.32 -6.51
N LEU A 68 -0.35 -11.64 -5.26
CA LEU A 68 -0.64 -13.00 -4.85
C LEU A 68 -1.84 -13.56 -5.62
N LEU A 69 -2.88 -12.74 -5.81
CA LEU A 69 -4.07 -13.10 -6.58
C LEU A 69 -3.79 -13.35 -8.08
N ILE A 70 -2.81 -12.66 -8.67
CA ILE A 70 -2.48 -12.77 -10.10
C ILE A 70 -1.41 -13.83 -10.35
N ILE A 71 -0.31 -13.81 -9.59
CA ILE A 71 0.84 -14.67 -9.84
C ILE A 71 0.52 -16.13 -9.59
N THR A 72 -0.31 -16.42 -8.58
CA THR A 72 -0.71 -17.79 -8.23
C THR A 72 -1.39 -18.50 -9.39
N PRO A 73 -2.50 -17.98 -9.97
CA PRO A 73 -3.14 -18.64 -11.11
C PRO A 73 -2.25 -18.67 -12.34
N ILE A 74 -1.36 -17.68 -12.56
CA ILE A 74 -0.41 -17.71 -13.68
C ILE A 74 0.61 -18.85 -13.52
N ILE A 75 1.18 -19.02 -12.33
CA ILE A 75 2.11 -20.13 -12.05
C ILE A 75 1.39 -21.48 -12.23
N MET A 76 0.17 -21.59 -11.72
CA MET A 76 -0.62 -22.84 -11.84
C MET A 76 -1.00 -23.14 -13.29
N ALA A 77 -1.50 -22.14 -14.04
CA ALA A 77 -1.81 -22.31 -15.46
C ALA A 77 -0.57 -22.72 -16.26
N SER A 78 0.60 -22.13 -15.98
CA SER A 78 1.87 -22.51 -16.61
C SER A 78 2.25 -23.95 -16.29
N PHE A 79 2.02 -24.39 -15.05
CA PHE A 79 2.26 -25.77 -14.62
C PHE A 79 1.36 -26.76 -15.37
N TYR A 80 0.05 -26.49 -15.43
CA TYR A 80 -0.91 -27.34 -16.14
C TYR A 80 -0.70 -27.34 -17.66
N ALA A 81 -0.23 -26.24 -18.24
CA ALA A 81 0.14 -26.15 -19.65
C ALA A 81 1.46 -26.89 -20.00
N GLY A 82 2.15 -27.44 -19.00
CA GLY A 82 3.42 -28.16 -19.20
C GLY A 82 4.63 -27.24 -19.40
N ALA A 83 4.49 -25.93 -19.25
CA ALA A 83 5.56 -24.94 -19.41
C ALA A 83 6.45 -24.88 -18.14
N ARG A 84 7.21 -25.95 -17.88
CA ARG A 84 8.00 -26.13 -16.65
C ARG A 84 9.09 -25.08 -16.46
N GLU A 85 9.72 -24.61 -17.54
CA GLU A 85 10.74 -23.55 -17.46
C GLU A 85 10.12 -22.20 -17.06
N LEU A 86 8.96 -21.89 -17.63
CA LEU A 86 8.23 -20.67 -17.29
C LEU A 86 7.75 -20.69 -15.84
N SER A 87 7.18 -21.81 -15.37
CA SER A 87 6.74 -21.92 -13.97
C SER A 87 7.91 -21.83 -13.00
N ALA A 88 9.05 -22.47 -13.30
CA ALA A 88 10.26 -22.35 -12.48
C ALA A 88 10.79 -20.92 -12.45
N ALA A 89 10.84 -20.22 -13.60
CA ALA A 89 11.26 -18.83 -13.68
C ALA A 89 10.31 -17.90 -12.89
N LEU A 90 9.00 -18.10 -13.00
CA LEU A 90 8.00 -17.33 -12.27
C LEU A 90 8.12 -17.54 -10.76
N VAL A 91 8.28 -18.77 -10.29
CA VAL A 91 8.48 -19.06 -8.86
C VAL A 91 9.75 -18.39 -8.35
N ALA A 92 10.87 -18.52 -9.08
CA ALA A 92 12.16 -17.95 -8.70
C ALA A 92 12.11 -16.41 -8.59
N HIS A 93 11.35 -15.75 -9.46
CA HIS A 93 11.28 -14.28 -9.49
C HIS A 93 10.04 -13.71 -8.77
N SER A 94 9.12 -14.54 -8.30
CA SER A 94 7.85 -14.10 -7.69
C SER A 94 8.07 -13.18 -6.49
N TYR A 95 9.07 -13.47 -5.65
CA TYR A 95 9.42 -12.65 -4.50
C TYR A 95 9.76 -11.20 -4.89
N ARG A 96 10.57 -11.02 -5.94
CA ARG A 96 10.95 -9.70 -6.47
C ARG A 96 9.79 -9.05 -7.24
N GLY A 97 8.98 -9.87 -7.90
CA GLY A 97 7.78 -9.45 -8.63
C GLY A 97 6.76 -8.69 -7.76
N VAL A 98 6.71 -8.97 -6.46
CA VAL A 98 5.80 -8.26 -5.53
C VAL A 98 6.04 -6.75 -5.52
N LEU A 99 7.28 -6.28 -5.67
CA LEU A 99 7.58 -4.84 -5.70
C LEU A 99 7.11 -4.21 -7.01
N VAL A 100 7.16 -4.97 -8.10
CA VAL A 100 6.67 -4.54 -9.41
C VAL A 100 5.15 -4.36 -9.36
N THR A 101 4.42 -5.30 -8.79
CA THR A 101 2.96 -5.17 -8.66
C THR A 101 2.56 -4.08 -7.68
N VAL A 102 3.31 -3.86 -6.59
CA VAL A 102 3.11 -2.71 -5.70
C VAL A 102 3.30 -1.40 -6.45
N PHE A 103 4.35 -1.29 -7.27
CA PHE A 103 4.58 -0.12 -8.11
C PHE A 103 3.42 0.10 -9.11
N LEU A 104 3.01 -0.95 -9.82
CA LEU A 104 1.91 -0.88 -10.79
C LEU A 104 0.57 -0.54 -10.13
N ALA A 105 0.28 -1.11 -8.97
CA ALA A 105 -0.88 -0.76 -8.16
C ALA A 105 -0.82 0.71 -7.73
N GLY A 106 0.35 1.19 -7.33
CA GLY A 106 0.57 2.60 -7.01
C GLY A 106 0.35 3.53 -8.20
N CYS A 107 0.78 3.13 -9.40
CA CYS A 107 0.51 3.87 -10.62
C CYS A 107 -1.00 3.94 -10.88
N GLY A 108 -1.68 2.78 -10.85
CA GLY A 108 -3.13 2.71 -11.00
C GLY A 108 -3.88 3.59 -9.99
N LEU A 109 -3.52 3.51 -8.71
CA LEU A 109 -4.13 4.34 -7.69
C LEU A 109 -3.83 5.84 -7.88
N SER A 110 -2.64 6.20 -8.34
CA SER A 110 -2.28 7.61 -8.57
C SER A 110 -3.07 8.25 -9.71
N PHE A 111 -3.38 7.49 -10.76
CA PHE A 111 -4.15 7.98 -11.90
C PHE A 111 -5.67 7.87 -11.70
N PHE A 112 -6.16 6.77 -11.11
CA PHE A 112 -7.59 6.46 -11.06
C PHE A 112 -8.25 6.71 -9.69
N SER A 113 -7.48 6.86 -8.61
CA SER A 113 -8.05 7.06 -7.27
C SER A 113 -7.96 8.52 -6.82
N GLU A 114 -9.05 9.03 -6.24
CA GLU A 114 -9.07 10.34 -5.61
C GLU A 114 -8.16 10.44 -4.37
N ARG A 115 -7.70 9.31 -3.84
CA ARG A 115 -6.79 9.22 -2.68
C ARG A 115 -5.32 9.07 -3.06
N GLY A 116 -5.04 8.72 -4.33
CA GLY A 116 -3.69 8.45 -4.83
C GLY A 116 -3.01 7.26 -4.15
N PHE A 117 -1.72 7.05 -4.45
CA PHE A 117 -0.92 5.97 -3.85
C PHE A 117 -0.65 6.16 -2.35
N VAL A 118 -0.80 7.38 -1.83
CA VAL A 118 -0.65 7.68 -0.39
C VAL A 118 -1.83 7.15 0.42
N GLY A 119 -3.02 7.11 -0.19
CA GLY A 119 -4.23 6.54 0.41
C GLY A 119 -4.95 7.46 1.40
N ILE A 120 -4.64 8.76 1.43
CA ILE A 120 -5.31 9.74 2.29
C ILE A 120 -6.41 10.47 1.51
N GLY A 121 -7.63 10.51 2.05
CA GLY A 121 -8.71 11.35 1.53
C GLY A 121 -8.65 12.78 2.09
N GLY A 122 -9.15 13.77 1.34
CA GLY A 122 -9.28 15.15 1.81
C GLY A 122 -8.03 16.04 1.65
N LEU A 123 -7.00 15.58 0.92
CA LEU A 123 -5.86 16.42 0.53
C LEU A 123 -6.17 17.25 -0.71
N SER A 124 -5.55 18.42 -0.81
CA SER A 124 -5.54 19.19 -2.06
C SER A 124 -4.91 18.38 -3.19
N MET A 125 -5.40 18.59 -4.42
CA MET A 125 -4.96 17.82 -5.59
C MET A 125 -3.43 17.88 -5.78
N THR A 126 -2.81 19.04 -5.59
CA THR A 126 -1.36 19.24 -5.69
C THR A 126 -0.58 18.45 -4.64
N SER A 127 -1.00 18.47 -3.38
CA SER A 127 -0.35 17.73 -2.30
C SER A 127 -0.48 16.22 -2.49
N ARG A 128 -1.66 15.76 -2.95
CA ARG A 128 -1.89 14.35 -3.30
C ARG A 128 -0.91 13.86 -4.36
N TRP A 129 -0.76 14.61 -5.45
CA TRP A 129 0.16 14.26 -6.54
C TRP A 129 1.61 14.27 -6.08
N ARG A 130 2.00 15.25 -5.26
CA ARG A 130 3.37 15.34 -4.73
C ARG A 130 3.71 14.14 -3.84
N TYR A 131 2.86 13.82 -2.87
CA TYR A 131 3.11 12.70 -1.97
C TYR A 131 2.99 11.34 -2.68
N SER A 132 2.03 11.17 -3.59
CA SER A 132 1.92 9.95 -4.40
C SER A 132 3.12 9.79 -5.33
N GLY A 133 3.61 10.88 -5.91
CA GLY A 133 4.81 10.91 -6.74
C GLY A 133 6.08 10.53 -5.97
N VAL A 134 6.24 11.01 -4.74
CA VAL A 134 7.36 10.60 -3.86
C VAL A 134 7.30 9.09 -3.58
N LEU A 135 6.12 8.58 -3.23
CA LEU A 135 5.97 7.16 -2.91
C LEU A 135 6.17 6.27 -4.16
N LEU A 136 5.71 6.73 -5.33
CA LEU A 136 5.97 6.09 -6.62
C LEU A 136 7.46 6.09 -6.99
N ALA A 137 8.16 7.20 -6.81
CA ALA A 137 9.59 7.29 -7.09
C ALA A 137 10.38 6.32 -6.20
N VAL A 138 10.05 6.24 -4.91
CA VAL A 138 10.68 5.29 -3.98
C VAL A 138 10.33 3.86 -4.35
N SER A 139 9.10 3.59 -4.78
CA SER A 139 8.69 2.27 -5.26
C SER A 139 9.43 1.86 -6.55
N ALA A 140 9.68 2.80 -7.48
CA ALA A 140 10.49 2.54 -8.67
C ALA A 140 11.95 2.24 -8.30
N VAL A 141 12.53 2.99 -7.36
CA VAL A 141 13.87 2.72 -6.82
C VAL A 141 13.92 1.35 -6.15
N ALA A 142 12.88 0.98 -5.40
CA ALA A 142 12.76 -0.33 -4.78
C ALA A 142 12.75 -1.47 -5.81
N VAL A 143 12.06 -1.30 -6.94
CA VAL A 143 12.06 -2.27 -8.05
C VAL A 143 13.46 -2.40 -8.65
N ILE A 144 14.12 -1.27 -8.96
CA ILE A 144 15.48 -1.28 -9.51
C ILE A 144 16.46 -1.95 -8.54
N TRP A 145 16.33 -1.65 -7.25
CA TRP A 145 17.11 -2.29 -6.18
C TRP A 145 16.90 -3.80 -6.18
N ALA A 146 15.67 -4.27 -6.14
CA ALA A 146 15.38 -5.71 -6.06
C ALA A 146 15.86 -6.48 -7.30
N LEU A 147 15.89 -5.85 -8.47
CA LEU A 147 16.41 -6.45 -9.70
C LEU A 147 17.94 -6.45 -9.77
N SER A 148 18.60 -5.42 -9.24
CA SER A 148 20.07 -5.28 -9.28
C SER A 148 20.78 -5.92 -8.08
N PHE A 149 20.08 -6.13 -6.96
CA PHE A 149 20.67 -6.71 -5.76
C PHE A 149 20.92 -8.21 -5.94
N THR A 150 22.18 -8.61 -5.75
CA THR A 150 22.64 -10.00 -5.89
C THR A 150 22.79 -10.74 -4.56
N GLY A 151 22.48 -10.08 -3.43
CA GLY A 151 22.47 -10.72 -2.12
C GLY A 151 21.22 -11.60 -1.90
N GLY A 152 20.82 -11.79 -0.63
CA GLY A 152 19.67 -12.63 -0.31
C GLY A 152 18.32 -12.05 -0.78
N ASP A 153 17.49 -12.89 -1.40
CA ASP A 153 16.17 -12.50 -1.94
C ASP A 153 15.25 -11.89 -0.87
N PHE A 154 15.32 -12.41 0.36
CA PHE A 154 14.57 -11.85 1.48
C PHE A 154 14.96 -10.39 1.75
N LEU A 155 16.26 -10.09 1.80
CA LEU A 155 16.74 -8.73 2.06
C LEU A 155 16.45 -7.79 0.89
N ALA A 156 16.51 -8.31 -0.34
CA ALA A 156 16.17 -7.58 -1.56
C ALA A 156 14.75 -6.99 -1.53
N VAL A 157 13.82 -7.65 -0.84
CA VAL A 157 12.40 -7.26 -0.77
C VAL A 157 12.04 -6.63 0.57
N ALA A 158 12.50 -7.22 1.69
CA ALA A 158 12.14 -6.76 3.02
C ALA A 158 12.62 -5.34 3.31
N ALA A 159 13.86 -5.00 2.92
CA ALA A 159 14.39 -3.66 3.16
C ALA A 159 13.60 -2.57 2.42
N PRO A 160 13.32 -2.70 1.10
CA PRO A 160 12.45 -1.74 0.42
C PRO A 160 11.03 -1.69 0.95
N MET A 161 10.45 -2.82 1.35
CA MET A 161 9.11 -2.85 1.96
C MET A 161 9.07 -2.03 3.25
N VAL A 162 10.00 -2.27 4.18
CA VAL A 162 10.09 -1.51 5.43
C VAL A 162 10.26 -0.02 5.15
N ALA A 163 11.11 0.34 4.18
CA ALA A 163 11.31 1.72 3.76
C ALA A 163 10.01 2.35 3.21
N MET A 164 9.27 1.65 2.35
CA MET A 164 7.99 2.13 1.81
C MET A 164 6.93 2.32 2.88
N PHE A 165 6.78 1.36 3.81
CA PHE A 165 5.84 1.49 4.93
C PHE A 165 6.21 2.65 5.87
N GLY A 166 7.50 2.77 6.21
CA GLY A 166 8.01 3.86 7.03
C GLY A 166 7.81 5.22 6.38
N LEU A 167 8.15 5.34 5.09
CA LEU A 167 7.95 6.55 4.31
C LEU A 167 6.48 6.92 4.20
N ARG A 168 5.60 5.96 3.91
CA ARG A 168 4.16 6.21 3.87
C ARG A 168 3.66 6.77 5.20
N ARG A 169 4.02 6.15 6.33
CA ARG A 169 3.65 6.65 7.68
C ARG A 169 4.18 8.05 7.93
N PHE A 170 5.42 8.33 7.53
CA PHE A 170 6.02 9.65 7.65
C PHE A 170 5.28 10.71 6.80
N LEU A 171 4.93 10.37 5.56
CA LEU A 171 4.18 11.26 4.66
C LEU A 171 2.77 11.54 5.19
N ILE A 172 2.10 10.53 5.75
CA ILE A 172 0.79 10.69 6.40
C ILE A 172 0.90 11.64 7.59
N ALA A 173 1.85 11.40 8.49
CA ALA A 173 2.07 12.27 9.66
C ALA A 173 2.31 13.72 9.24
N ARG A 174 3.21 13.94 8.27
CA ARG A 174 3.52 15.28 7.75
C ARG A 174 2.33 15.95 7.07
N ALA A 175 1.50 15.18 6.37
CA ALA A 175 0.30 15.70 5.72
C ALA A 175 -0.76 16.14 6.73
N LEU A 176 -0.91 15.41 7.84
CA LEU A 176 -1.81 15.78 8.94
C LEU A 176 -1.33 17.04 9.66
N ASP A 177 -0.03 17.16 9.95
CA ASP A 177 0.54 18.35 10.59
C ASP A 177 0.36 19.61 9.73
N THR A 178 0.61 19.49 8.42
CA THR A 178 0.44 20.61 7.49
C THR A 178 -1.01 21.10 7.42
N ASN A 179 -1.99 20.17 7.44
CA ASN A 179 -3.41 20.52 7.44
C ASN A 179 -3.89 21.12 8.76
N GLN A 180 -3.36 20.68 9.91
CA GLN A 180 -3.65 21.32 11.20
C GLN A 180 -3.13 22.76 11.25
N ILE A 181 -1.92 23.01 10.74
CA ILE A 181 -1.33 24.36 10.68
C ILE A 181 -2.17 25.28 9.79
N VAL A 182 -2.61 24.80 8.61
CA VAL A 182 -3.50 25.59 7.73
C VAL A 182 -4.85 25.85 8.39
N GLY A 183 -5.42 24.87 9.10
CA GLY A 183 -6.67 25.04 9.84
C GLY A 183 -6.58 26.04 10.99
N ILE A 184 -5.45 26.06 11.72
CA ILE A 184 -5.20 27.06 12.77
C ILE A 184 -4.96 28.45 12.16
N ALA A 185 -4.25 28.53 11.03
CA ALA A 185 -4.02 29.80 10.34
C ALA A 185 -5.32 30.40 9.77
N THR A 186 -6.24 29.60 9.23
CA THR A 186 -7.54 30.11 8.74
C THR A 186 -8.46 30.53 9.88
N VAL A 187 -8.45 29.84 11.02
CA VAL A 187 -9.21 30.24 12.23
C VAL A 187 -8.60 31.47 12.89
N GLY A 188 -7.26 31.56 12.97
CA GLY A 188 -6.55 32.70 13.55
C GLY A 188 -6.65 33.98 12.72
N VAL A 189 -6.63 33.87 11.38
CA VAL A 189 -6.88 35.02 10.50
C VAL A 189 -8.36 35.44 10.55
N GLY A 190 -9.28 34.48 10.72
CA GLY A 190 -10.70 34.77 10.93
C GLY A 190 -11.01 35.50 12.24
N SER A 191 -10.29 35.22 13.33
CA SER A 191 -10.51 35.91 14.62
C SER A 191 -9.87 37.30 14.67
N VAL A 192 -8.77 37.53 13.94
CA VAL A 192 -8.12 38.85 13.86
C VAL A 192 -8.92 39.82 12.99
N LEU A 193 -9.65 39.33 11.98
CA LEU A 193 -10.54 40.18 11.16
C LEU A 193 -11.91 40.45 11.80
N ALA A 194 -12.33 39.67 12.80
CA ALA A 194 -13.58 39.89 13.53
C ALA A 194 -13.45 40.85 14.73
N THR A 195 -12.23 41.27 15.06
CA THR A 195 -11.95 42.30 16.07
C THR A 195 -11.64 43.63 15.39
N GLY A 196 -12.59 44.10 14.56
CA GLY A 196 -12.61 45.49 14.10
C GLY A 196 -12.91 46.41 15.29
N PRO A 197 -12.27 47.59 15.39
CA PRO A 197 -12.36 48.43 16.57
C PRO A 197 -13.78 49.00 16.69
N ASP A 198 -14.39 48.79 17.85
CA ASP A 198 -15.45 49.66 18.34
C ASP A 198 -14.87 51.08 18.41
N ALA A 199 -15.08 51.84 17.34
CA ALA A 199 -14.84 53.26 17.32
C ALA A 199 -15.95 53.91 18.15
N GLU A 200 -15.75 53.90 19.47
CA GLU A 200 -16.31 54.91 20.36
C GLU A 200 -15.91 56.30 19.86
N THR A 201 -16.84 57.03 19.28
CA THR A 201 -16.82 58.50 19.30
C THR A 201 -18.24 59.02 19.46
N VAL A 202 -18.52 59.45 20.70
CA VAL A 202 -19.34 60.59 21.18
C VAL A 202 -20.35 61.18 20.20
#